data_AF-A0A5J6PA55-F1
#
_entry.id   AF-A0A5J6PA55-F1
#
_cell.length_a   1.000
_cell.length_b   1.000
_cell.length_c   1.000
_cell.angle_alpha   90.00
_cell.angle_beta   90.00
_cell.angle_gamma   90.00
#
_symmetry.space_group_name_H-M   'P 1'
#
loop_
_entity.id
_entity.type
_entity.pdbx_description
1 polymer ?
#
loop_
_entity_poly.entity_id
_entity_poly.type
_entity_poly.pdbx_seq_one_letter_code
_entity_poly.pdbx_strand_id
1 'polypeptide(L)' 'MIVRLFALLVLLVSITACSSIKPWVKPYERQKIADEIMSFERDPVADSYLHHVYDAREAARGGDGASGGGCGCN' A
#
# COMPACT_ATOMS: atom_id res chain seq x y z
N MET A 1 -5.12 0.85 -39.64
CA MET A 1 -6.25 0.19 -38.94
C MET A 1 -5.83 -0.48 -37.64
N ILE A 2 -4.78 -1.31 -37.65
CA ILE A 2 -4.29 -2.08 -36.48
C ILE A 2 -3.99 -1.21 -35.24
N VAL A 3 -3.31 -0.07 -35.39
CA VAL A 3 -2.96 0.81 -34.26
C VAL A 3 -4.20 1.40 -33.56
N ARG A 4 -5.26 1.73 -34.31
CA ARG A 4 -6.51 2.25 -33.76
C ARG A 4 -7.29 1.18 -32.99
N LEU A 5 -7.30 -0.05 -33.50
CA LEU A 5 -7.89 -1.21 -32.83
C LEU A 5 -7.16 -1.51 -31.51
N PHE A 6 -5.83 -1.45 -31.52
CA PHE A 6 -5.03 -1.69 -30.32
C PHE A 6 -5.26 -0.61 -29.25
N ALA A 7 -5.31 0.67 -29.65
CA ALA A 7 -5.60 1.78 -28.73
C ALA A 7 -7.00 1.68 -28.10
N LEU A 8 -8.02 1.27 -28.87
CA LEU A 8 -9.36 1.03 -28.35
C LEU A 8 -9.37 -0.13 -27.35
N LEU A 9 -8.65 -1.21 -27.62
CA LEU A 9 -8.57 -2.36 -26.72
C LEU A 9 -7.93 -1.98 -25.37
N VAL A 10 -6.84 -1.21 -25.39
CA VAL A 10 -6.20 -0.70 -24.17
C VAL A 10 -7.16 0.19 -23.38
N LEU A 11 -7.90 1.08 -24.04
CA LEU A 11 -8.87 1.96 -23.40
C LEU A 11 -10.00 1.17 -22.71
N LEU A 12 -10.51 0.12 -23.36
CA LEU A 12 -11.57 -0.74 -22.79
C LEU A 12 -11.11 -1.49 -21.53
N VAL A 13 -9.86 -1.98 -21.50
CA VAL A 13 -9.32 -2.70 -20.34
C VAL A 13 -9.13 -1.76 -19.14
N SER A 14 -8.69 -0.53 -19.36
CA SER A 14 -8.47 0.45 -18.28
C SER A 14 -9.73 0.82 -17.50
N ILE A 15 -10.92 0.69 -18.11
CA ILE A 15 -12.20 1.01 -17.45
C ILE A 15 -12.59 -0.05 -16.39
N THR A 16 -12.06 -1.27 -16.51
CA THR A 16 -12.35 -2.36 -15.56
C THR A 16 -11.71 -2.16 -14.18
N ALA A 17 -10.71 -1.27 -14.07
CA ALA A 17 -10.04 -0.93 -12.82
C ALA A 17 -10.94 -0.19 -11.81
N CYS A 18 -12.07 0.40 -12.26
CA CYS A 18 -13.02 1.08 -11.38
C CYS A 18 -14.13 0.15 -10.84
N SER A 19 -13.95 -1.17 -10.93
CA SER A 19 -14.92 -2.11 -10.38
C SER A 19 -14.79 -2.25 -8.86
N SER A 20 -15.93 -2.33 -8.17
CA SER A 20 -15.96 -2.61 -6.73
C SER A 20 -15.41 -4.02 -6.47
N ILE A 21 -14.26 -4.10 -5.80
CA ILE A 21 -13.66 -5.38 -5.39
C ILE A 21 -14.64 -6.09 -4.44
N LYS A 22 -15.14 -7.26 -4.85
CA LYS A 22 -16.04 -8.08 -4.03
C LYS A 22 -15.49 -9.51 -3.96
N PRO A 23 -15.39 -10.10 -2.75
CA PRO A 23 -15.78 -9.54 -1.45
C PRO A 23 -14.74 -8.53 -0.92
N TRP A 24 -15.21 -7.45 -0.28
CA TRP A 24 -14.34 -6.56 0.50
C TRP A 24 -13.79 -7.30 1.72
N VAL A 25 -12.63 -6.88 2.23
CA VAL A 25 -12.09 -7.36 3.50
C VAL A 25 -13.13 -7.10 4.59
N LYS A 26 -13.57 -8.15 5.27
CA LYS A 26 -14.61 -8.02 6.27
C LYS A 26 -14.04 -7.29 7.50
N PRO A 27 -14.84 -6.50 8.24
CA PRO A 27 -14.33 -5.73 9.38
C PRO A 27 -13.53 -6.56 10.39
N TYR A 28 -13.96 -7.79 10.65
CA TYR A 28 -13.29 -8.72 11.57
C TYR A 28 -12.04 -9.40 11.00
N GLU A 29 -11.77 -9.32 9.70
CA GLU A 29 -10.53 -9.84 9.11
C GLU A 29 -9.36 -8.86 9.29
N ARG A 30 -9.66 -7.59 9.57
CA ARG A 30 -8.65 -6.55 9.82
C ARG A 30 -7.77 -6.83 11.04
N GLN A 31 -8.25 -7.63 12.00
CA GLN A 31 -7.44 -8.07 13.14
C GLN A 31 -6.20 -8.85 12.73
N LYS A 32 -6.18 -9.46 11.52
CA LYS A 32 -5.00 -10.16 11.01
C LYS A 32 -3.83 -9.22 10.67
N ILE A 33 -4.09 -7.92 10.51
CA ILE A 33 -3.06 -6.89 10.29
C ILE A 33 -2.36 -6.55 11.62
N ALA A 34 -2.95 -6.92 12.76
CA ALA A 34 -2.34 -6.79 14.08
C ALA A 34 -1.49 -8.01 14.47
N ASP A 35 -1.34 -9.00 13.59
CA ASP A 35 -0.44 -10.13 13.82
C ASP A 35 1.01 -9.63 13.81
N GLU A 36 1.83 -10.12 14.74
CA GLU A 36 3.23 -9.71 14.92
C GLU A 36 4.06 -9.94 13.65
N ILE A 37 3.73 -10.98 12.88
CA ILE A 37 4.38 -11.27 11.59
C ILE A 37 4.13 -10.18 10.53
N MET A 38 3.05 -9.40 10.69
CA MET A 38 2.68 -8.29 9.81
C MET A 38 3.12 -6.93 10.39
N SER A 39 3.89 -6.91 11.48
CA SER A 39 4.45 -5.68 12.03
C SER A 39 5.46 -5.06 11.06
N PHE A 40 5.26 -3.78 10.76
CA PHE A 40 6.18 -2.99 9.93
C PHE A 40 7.49 -2.68 10.65
N GLU A 41 7.45 -2.62 11.98
CA GLU A 41 8.57 -2.21 12.83
C GLU A 41 8.95 -3.32 13.81
N ARG A 42 9.50 -4.42 13.29
CA ARG A 42 9.84 -5.58 14.13
C ARG A 42 11.16 -5.40 14.89
N ASP A 43 12.06 -4.57 14.37
CA ASP A 43 13.33 -4.22 15.00
C ASP A 43 13.45 -2.70 15.11
N PRO A 44 13.06 -2.11 16.26
CA PRO A 44 12.98 -0.66 16.39
C PRO A 44 14.36 0.02 16.24
N VAL A 45 15.46 -0.70 16.50
CA VAL A 45 16.81 -0.12 16.36
C VAL A 45 17.18 -0.05 14.89
N ALA A 46 16.97 -1.13 14.14
CA ALA A 46 17.24 -1.15 12.70
C ALA A 46 16.32 -0.18 11.94
N ASP A 47 15.04 -0.12 12.31
CA ASP A 47 14.05 0.72 11.63
C ASP A 47 14.35 2.20 11.85
N SER A 48 14.65 2.64 13.08
CA SER A 48 15.04 4.03 13.34
C SER A 48 16.26 4.49 12.53
N TYR A 49 17.23 3.59 12.33
CA TYR A 49 18.39 3.85 11.48
C TYR A 49 17.99 4.01 10.00
N LEU A 50 17.15 3.11 9.47
CA LEU A 50 16.68 3.18 8.09
C LEU A 50 15.81 4.41 7.83
N HIS A 51 14.93 4.77 8.76
CA HIS A 51 14.15 6.00 8.73
C HIS A 51 15.05 7.23 8.57
N HIS A 52 16.12 7.32 9.36
CA HIS A 52 17.08 8.42 9.24
C HIS A 52 17.75 8.46 7.85
N VAL A 53 18.04 7.30 7.26
CA VAL A 53 18.63 7.21 5.90
C VAL A 53 17.64 7.69 4.85
N TYR A 54 16.36 7.30 4.92
CA TYR A 54 15.32 7.74 3.98
C TYR A 54 15.05 9.23 4.12
N ASP A 55 14.93 9.75 5.34
CA ASP A 55 14.82 11.18 5.61
C ASP A 55 15.90 12.00 4.91
N ALA A 56 17.15 11.52 4.96
CA ALA A 56 18.30 12.20 4.39
C ALA A 56 18.36 12.07 2.87
N ARG A 57 18.07 10.88 2.32
CA ARG A 57 18.23 10.58 0.89
C ARG A 57 17.05 11.01 0.03
N GLU A 58 15.85 10.92 0.59
CA GLU A 58 14.60 11.13 -0.14
C GLU A 58 13.97 12.49 0.19
N ALA A 59 14.61 13.28 1.05
CA ALA A 59 14.05 14.51 1.61
C ALA A 59 12.65 14.29 2.21
N ALA A 60 12.42 13.09 2.75
CA ALA A 60 11.12 12.61 3.21
C ALA A 60 10.86 12.91 4.70
N ARG A 61 11.57 13.87 5.30
CA ARG A 61 11.38 14.24 6.72
C ARG A 61 9.93 14.56 7.04
N GLY A 62 9.37 13.82 7.99
CA GLY A 62 7.96 13.95 8.40
C GLY A 62 6.96 13.25 7.45
N GLY A 63 7.47 12.50 6.47
CA GLY A 63 6.71 11.70 5.50
C GLY A 63 6.44 10.27 5.94
N ASP A 64 6.94 9.85 7.10
CA ASP A 64 6.72 8.53 7.72
C ASP A 64 5.28 8.31 8.23
N GLY A 65 4.30 9.00 7.62
CA GLY A 65 2.90 8.99 8.03
C GLY A 65 2.29 7.58 8.06
N ALA A 66 1.37 7.41 9.01
CA ALA A 66 0.58 6.20 9.27
C ALA A 66 1.41 4.96 9.63
N SER A 67 2.11 5.02 10.78
CA SER A 67 2.64 3.83 11.48
C SER A 67 1.55 2.75 11.55
N GLY A 68 1.80 1.59 10.93
CA GLY A 68 0.69 0.79 10.41
C GLY A 68 0.76 -0.71 10.64
N GLY A 69 1.18 -1.22 11.79
CA GLY A 69 0.77 -2.55 12.29
C GLY A 69 -0.40 -2.39 13.27
N GLY A 70 -1.47 -3.20 13.16
CA GLY A 70 -2.64 -3.07 14.05
C GLY A 70 -4.00 -3.29 13.38
N CYS A 71 -5.08 -2.68 13.89
CA CYS A 71 -6.45 -2.92 13.41
C CYS A 71 -6.78 -2.35 12.01
N GLY A 72 -5.83 -1.69 11.34
CA GLY A 72 -6.04 -1.05 10.04
C GLY A 72 -7.09 0.06 10.08
N CYS A 73 -7.11 0.84 11.17
CA CYS A 73 -8.12 1.87 11.45
C CYS A 73 -7.72 3.30 11.02
N ASN A 74 -6.69 3.46 10.17
CA ASN A 74 -6.30 4.77 9.62
C ASN A 74 -7.34 5.33 8.63
#